data_AF-A0A396HBB8-F1
#
_entry.id   AF-A0A396HBB8-F1
#
_cell.length_a   1.000
_cell.length_b   1.000
_cell.length_c   1.000
_cell.angle_alpha   90.00
_cell.angle_beta   90.00
_cell.angle_gamma   90.00
#
_symmetry.space_group_name_H-M   'P 1'
#
loop_
_entity.id
_entity.type
_entity.pdbx_description
1 polymer ?
#
loop_
_entity_poly.entity_id
_entity_poly.type
_entity_poly.pdbx_seq_one_letter_code
_entity_poly.pdbx_strand_id
1 'polypeptide(L)'
;MCHYFFFYHSNEDSDQNSKISQLRKSLSQILSKYYIFAGRLKDKITIECNDQGVTFIVTKIKNKLSDILQNPSEETLNSLFPDKLFIIDKTT
;
A
#
# COMPACT_ATOMS: atom_id res chain seq x y z
N MET A 1 -1.22 -9.31 -13.68
CA MET A 1 -1.10 -8.25 -12.67
C MET A 1 0.37 -8.14 -12.30
N CYS A 2 1.02 -7.03 -12.62
CA CYS A 2 2.39 -6.77 -12.16
C CYS A 2 2.30 -6.06 -10.80
N HIS A 3 2.92 -6.62 -9.77
CA HIS A 3 3.02 -5.97 -8.46
C HIS A 3 4.30 -5.12 -8.43
N TYR A 4 4.15 -3.81 -8.25
CA TYR A 4 5.27 -2.90 -8.07
C TYR A 4 5.57 -2.74 -6.58
N PHE A 5 6.81 -3.04 -6.20
CA PHE A 5 7.30 -2.85 -4.84
C PHE A 5 8.27 -1.67 -4.79
N PHE A 6 7.98 -0.68 -3.94
CA PHE A 6 8.88 0.43 -3.64
C PHE A 6 9.57 0.17 -2.31
N PHE A 7 10.90 0.24 -2.29
CA PHE A 7 11.70 -0.03 -1.11
C PHE A 7 12.39 1.23 -0.62
N TYR A 8 12.36 1.42 0.69
CA TYR A 8 13.05 2.51 1.37
C TYR A 8 14.06 1.90 2.33
N HIS A 9 15.30 2.39 2.28
CA HIS A 9 16.34 1.95 3.21
C HIS A 9 15.95 2.36 4.64
N SER A 10 15.96 1.40 5.57
CA SER A 10 15.64 1.70 6.96
C SER A 10 16.91 2.10 7.70
N ASN A 11 17.04 3.38 8.03
CA ASN A 11 18.04 3.81 9.02
C ASN A 11 17.67 3.23 10.39
N GLU A 12 18.65 2.65 11.09
CA GLU A 12 18.43 1.87 12.32
C GLU A 12 17.88 2.72 13.49
N ASP A 13 18.07 4.04 13.48
CA ASP A 13 17.68 4.95 14.56
C ASP A 13 16.25 5.53 14.48
N SER A 14 15.50 5.23 13.41
CA SER A 14 14.21 5.89 13.20
C SER A 14 13.05 5.12 13.84
N ASP A 15 12.27 5.82 14.67
CA ASP A 15 10.97 5.36 15.17
C ASP A 15 10.04 5.00 14.00
N GLN A 16 9.57 3.75 13.98
CA GLN A 16 8.69 3.24 12.93
C GLN A 16 7.36 4.00 12.88
N ASN A 17 6.85 4.47 14.01
CA ASN A 17 5.62 5.25 14.06
C ASN A 17 5.80 6.62 13.39
N SER A 18 6.95 7.27 13.62
CA SER A 18 7.33 8.48 12.91
C SER A 18 7.37 8.29 11.39
N LYS A 19 7.98 7.21 10.89
CA LYS A 19 7.98 6.89 9.45
C LYS A 19 6.59 6.66 8.89
N ILE A 20 5.76 5.87 9.57
CA ILE A 20 4.37 5.62 9.17
C ILE A 20 3.59 6.93 9.12
N SER A 21 3.77 7.81 10.11
CA SER A 21 3.15 9.14 10.15
C SER A 21 3.60 10.03 8.98
N GLN A 22 4.90 10.04 8.67
CA GLN A 22 5.45 10.77 7.52
C GLN A 22 4.86 10.26 6.20
N LEU A 23 4.78 8.94 6.00
CA LEU A 23 4.17 8.33 4.81
C LEU A 23 2.68 8.68 4.70
N ARG A 24 1.93 8.60 5.80
CA ARG A 24 0.51 8.98 5.81
C ARG A 24 0.32 10.45 5.44
N LYS A 25 1.18 11.33 5.97
CA LYS A 25 1.15 12.77 5.69
C LYS A 25 1.50 13.08 4.24
N SER A 26 2.58 12.50 3.70
CA SER A 26 2.98 12.73 2.32
C SER A 26 1.94 12.20 1.33
N LEU A 27 1.33 11.04 1.63
CA LEU A 27 0.23 10.49 0.85
C LEU A 27 -0.97 11.44 0.85
N SER A 28 -1.39 11.92 2.02
CA SER A 28 -2.48 12.91 2.13
C SER A 28 -2.21 14.16 1.28
N GLN A 29 -0.99 14.71 1.33
CA GLN A 29 -0.60 15.87 0.52
C GLN A 29 -0.67 15.61 -1.00
N ILE A 30 -0.25 14.42 -1.44
CA ILE A 30 -0.31 14.05 -2.86
C ILE A 30 -1.75 13.80 -3.30
N LEU A 31 -2.58 13.17 -2.47
CA LEU A 31 -3.99 12.98 -2.77
C LEU A 31 -4.74 14.30 -2.90
N SER A 32 -4.38 15.34 -2.13
CA SER A 32 -4.97 16.67 -2.33
C SER A 32 -4.62 17.28 -3.70
N LYS A 33 -3.47 16.92 -4.29
CA LYS A 33 -3.07 17.39 -5.64
C LYS A 33 -3.64 16.50 -6.75
N TYR A 34 -3.70 15.20 -6.50
CA TYR A 34 -4.22 14.18 -7.40
C TYR A 34 -5.51 13.59 -6.84
N TYR A 35 -6.50 14.46 -6.68
CA TYR A 35 -7.76 14.19 -5.99
C TYR A 35 -8.56 13.02 -6.57
N ILE A 36 -8.38 12.71 -7.87
CA ILE A 36 -9.00 11.55 -8.52
C ILE A 36 -8.68 10.22 -7.82
N PHE A 37 -7.50 10.08 -7.21
CA PHE A 37 -7.13 8.86 -6.50
C PHE A 37 -7.81 8.71 -5.14
N ALA A 38 -8.39 9.80 -4.60
CA ALA A 38 -9.19 9.77 -3.38
C ALA A 38 -10.69 9.53 -3.64
N GLY A 39 -11.09 9.36 -4.91
CA GLY A 39 -12.48 9.10 -5.31
C GLY A 39 -12.84 7.62 -5.44
N ARG A 40 -13.98 7.34 -6.08
CA ARG A 40 -14.43 5.98 -6.42
C ARG A 40 -14.88 5.94 -7.88
N LEU A 41 -14.79 4.76 -8.51
CA LEU A 41 -15.41 4.58 -9.82
C LEU A 41 -16.92 4.73 -9.69
N LYS A 42 -17.48 5.64 -10.47
CA LYS A 42 -18.93 5.82 -10.60
C LYS A 42 -19.50 4.89 -11.68
N ASP A 43 -18.73 4.69 -12.74
CA ASP A 43 -19.02 3.82 -13.85
C ASP A 43 -17.71 3.33 -14.50
N LYS A 44 -17.78 2.73 -15.69
CA LYS A 44 -16.62 2.11 -16.36
C LYS A 44 -15.52 3.10 -16.78
N ILE A 45 -15.82 4.40 -16.87
CA ILE A 45 -14.90 5.41 -17.41
C ILE A 45 -14.82 6.68 -16.55
N THR A 46 -15.67 6.82 -15.54
CA THR A 46 -15.79 8.02 -14.72
C THR A 46 -15.44 7.75 -13.26
N ILE A 47 -14.63 8.65 -12.69
CA ILE A 47 -14.31 8.67 -11.26
C ILE A 47 -15.15 9.76 -10.59
N GLU A 48 -15.93 9.39 -9.58
CA GLU A 48 -16.54 10.32 -8.64
C GLU A 48 -15.50 10.73 -7.58
N CYS A 49 -15.18 12.02 -7.55
CA CYS A 49 -14.18 12.59 -6.66
C CYS A 49 -14.83 13.05 -5.34
N ASN A 50 -15.12 12.10 -4.46
CA ASN A 50 -15.90 12.29 -3.23
C ASN A 50 -15.04 12.26 -1.94
N ASP A 51 -13.73 12.45 -2.07
CA ASP A 51 -12.76 12.51 -0.96
C ASP A 51 -12.83 11.33 0.03
N GLN A 52 -13.35 10.17 -0.38
CA GLN A 52 -13.34 8.95 0.43
C GLN A 52 -11.91 8.47 0.77
N GLY A 53 -10.90 9.02 0.10
CA GLY A 53 -9.50 8.73 0.35
C GLY A 53 -9.11 7.33 -0.11
N VAL A 54 -7.96 6.87 0.39
CA VAL A 54 -7.39 5.56 0.06
C VAL A 54 -7.13 4.75 1.32
N THR A 55 -7.18 3.42 1.19
CA THR A 55 -6.81 2.51 2.27
C THR A 55 -5.28 2.48 2.40
N PHE A 56 -4.78 2.83 3.59
CA PHE A 56 -3.37 2.73 3.94
C PHE A 56 -3.20 1.61 4.97
N ILE A 57 -2.47 0.55 4.61
CA ILE A 57 -2.34 -0.64 5.45
C ILE A 57 -0.89 -0.80 5.89
N VAL A 58 -0.70 -1.06 7.18
CA VAL A 58 0.60 -1.36 7.76
C VAL A 58 0.57 -2.79 8.26
N THR A 59 1.57 -3.59 7.88
CA THR A 59 1.78 -4.94 8.39
C THR A 59 3.20 -5.08 8.93
N LYS A 60 3.39 -6.01 9.86
CA LYS A 60 4.70 -6.38 10.39
C LYS A 60 4.91 -7.87 10.16
N ILE A 61 5.90 -8.19 9.34
CA ILE A 61 6.32 -9.56 9.07
C ILE A 61 7.56 -9.92 9.88
N LYS A 62 7.79 -11.22 10.08
CA LYS A 62 8.98 -11.72 10.79
C LYS A 62 10.21 -11.81 9.88
N ASN A 63 9.99 -12.01 8.58
CA ASN A 63 11.03 -12.21 7.58
C ASN A 63 11.75 -10.91 7.24
N LYS A 64 13.04 -10.99 6.91
CA LYS A 64 13.73 -9.84 6.32
C LYS A 64 13.29 -9.68 4.88
N LEU A 65 13.12 -8.44 4.46
CA LEU A 65 12.77 -8.14 3.08
C LEU A 65 13.83 -8.68 2.10
N SER A 66 15.12 -8.63 2.46
CA SER A 66 16.22 -9.20 1.66
C SER A 66 16.00 -10.66 1.29
N ASP A 67 15.49 -11.44 2.24
CA ASP A 67 15.35 -12.89 2.10
C ASP A 67 14.20 -13.20 1.14
N ILE A 68 13.13 -12.39 1.19
CA ILE A 68 11.99 -12.47 0.26
C ILE A 68 12.42 -12.10 -1.16
N LEU A 69 13.27 -11.08 -1.31
CA LEU A 69 13.70 -10.59 -2.63
C LEU A 69 14.72 -11.50 -3.31
N GLN A 70 15.57 -12.19 -2.56
CA GLN A 70 16.55 -13.11 -3.13
C GLN A 70 15.91 -14.37 -3.73
N ASN A 71 14.84 -14.88 -3.10
CA ASN A 71 14.15 -16.06 -3.57
C ASN A 71 12.63 -15.94 -3.34
N PRO A 72 11.92 -15.16 -4.19
CA PRO A 72 10.50 -14.93 -4.02
C PRO A 72 9.71 -16.21 -4.31
N SER A 73 9.05 -16.74 -3.28
CA SER A 73 8.03 -17.80 -3.40
C SER A 73 6.63 -17.22 -3.19
N GLU A 74 5.60 -17.91 -3.68
CA GLU A 74 4.21 -17.52 -3.46
C GLU A 74 3.88 -17.35 -1.97
N GLU A 75 4.35 -18.26 -1.12
CA GLU A 75 4.17 -18.19 0.33
C GLU A 75 4.81 -16.93 0.94
N THR A 76 6.06 -16.62 0.56
CA THR A 76 6.76 -15.44 1.06
C THR A 76 6.16 -14.13 0.56
N LEU A 77 5.70 -14.08 -0.69
CA LEU A 77 5.04 -12.91 -1.25
C LEU A 77 3.67 -12.69 -0.63
N ASN A 78 2.90 -13.76 -0.39
CA ASN A 78 1.60 -13.68 0.27
C ASN A 78 1.73 -13.06 1.68
N SER A 79 2.84 -13.32 2.39
CA SER A 79 3.10 -12.71 3.70
C SER A 79 3.25 -11.17 3.68
N LEU A 80 3.59 -10.57 2.51
CA LEU A 80 3.69 -9.12 2.35
C LEU A 80 2.32 -8.44 2.29
N PHE A 81 1.29 -9.21 1.90
CA PHE A 81 -0.06 -8.72 1.77
C PHE A 81 -0.87 -9.14 3.00
N PRO A 82 -1.75 -8.28 3.52
CA PRO A 82 -2.72 -8.72 4.51
C PRO A 82 -3.60 -9.81 3.87
N ASP A 83 -3.79 -10.93 4.56
CA ASP A 83 -4.52 -12.15 4.12
C ASP A 83 -5.94 -11.91 3.57
N LYS A 84 -6.45 -10.67 3.65
CA LYS A 84 -7.80 -10.26 3.23
C LYS A 84 -7.85 -9.35 1.99
N LEU A 85 -6.75 -8.86 1.43
CA LEU A 85 -6.85 -7.97 0.25
C LEU A 85 -7.24 -8.68 -1.04
N PHE A 86 -7.02 -9.99 -1.15
CA PHE A 86 -7.46 -10.76 -2.32
C PHE A 86 -8.98 -11.00 -2.37
N ILE A 87 -9.75 -10.55 -1.36
CA ILE A 87 -11.21 -10.72 -1.31
C ILE A 87 -11.94 -9.49 -1.89
N ILE A 88 -11.31 -8.32 -1.98
CA ILE A 88 -11.99 -7.10 -2.47
C ILE A 88 -12.03 -7.06 -4.02
N ASP A 89 -11.08 -7.68 -4.71
CA ASP A 89 -11.04 -7.73 -6.18
C ASP A 89 -11.83 -8.91 -6.81
N LYS A 90 -12.45 -9.77 -6.00
CA LYS A 90 -13.29 -10.89 -6.49
C LYS A 90 -14.79 -10.70 -6.33
N THR A 91 -15.25 -9.54 -5.87
CA THR A 91 -16.68 -9.27 -5.70
C THR A 91 -17.02 -7.82 -6.02
N THR A 92 -17.03 -7.49 -7.32
CA THR A 92 -18.12 -6.83 -8.08
C THR A 92 -17.63 -6.51 -9.48
#